data_AF-A0A0F8Y7V8-F1
#
_entry.id   AF-A0A0F8Y7V8-F1
#
_cell.length_a   1.000
_cell.length_b   1.000
_cell.length_c   1.000
_cell.angle_alpha   90.00
_cell.angle_beta   90.00
_cell.angle_gamma   90.00
#
_symmetry.space_group_name_H-M   'P 1'
#
loop_
_entity.id
_entity.type
_entity.pdbx_description
1 polymer ?
#
loop_
_entity_poly.entity_id
_entity_poly.type
_entity_poly.pdbx_seq_one_letter_code
_entity_poly.pdbx_strand_id
1 'polypeptide(L)'
;PEGSVQRIILEVEARQARWDFDTRYALKPFVEAQNDVRENFRILTSEHRGTNPERLNKLPTGRAKEINEGIDNFLSQFPGMNKTQVGRFKDRILTQVLDAESGKTIYDAGRQLTLMFDIAPVSRKIQNAAYDALRTLTTKGSTPTPTEIAGMRKALDHVLGAGTTSQLLNARRWTIKGGELVINTIGLPRAIMASSDGSAILRQSAGLGARMPVQWLKMVGRTFKSFFNPNFADDVRASIVKSGVVRLEGGEVVEMHTLARKVELFLASDASQLGLTFKEEEWMTSFASKWGWHLPRDSKGHLSAKLWDLEKVPFPIPLAQSERAYVVGLDKLRMDYFSNEVGRMIRHGMANGRPPAMRDFEQLALWVNNNTGRGKLLERLRSINPILNTVFFAPR
;
A
#
# COMPACT_ATOMS: atom_id res chain seq x y z
N PRO A 1 12.16 -8.54 -48.49
CA PRO A 1 12.77 -7.29 -47.97
C PRO A 1 13.16 -7.44 -46.49
N GLU A 2 14.26 -6.81 -46.07
CA GLU A 2 14.51 -6.57 -44.65
C GLU A 2 13.32 -5.83 -44.04
N GLY A 3 12.86 -6.26 -42.86
CA GLY A 3 11.71 -5.67 -42.16
C GLY A 3 10.31 -6.11 -42.64
N SER A 4 10.19 -7.08 -43.55
CA SER A 4 8.87 -7.63 -43.90
C SER A 4 8.28 -8.41 -42.73
N VAL A 5 6.96 -8.26 -42.52
CA VAL A 5 6.21 -8.96 -41.47
C VAL A 5 6.45 -10.48 -41.53
N GLN A 6 6.42 -11.06 -42.72
CA GLN A 6 6.67 -12.48 -42.91
C GLN A 6 8.07 -12.91 -42.45
N ARG A 7 9.11 -12.12 -42.75
CA ARG A 7 10.48 -12.43 -42.30
C ARG A 7 10.58 -12.35 -40.78
N ILE A 8 10.00 -11.32 -40.17
CA ILE A 8 9.97 -11.15 -38.71
C ILE A 8 9.31 -12.38 -38.06
N ILE A 9 8.16 -12.82 -38.58
CA ILE A 9 7.45 -14.01 -38.08
C ILE A 9 8.34 -15.24 -38.17
N LEU A 10 8.94 -15.50 -39.34
CA LEU A 10 9.78 -16.68 -39.56
C LEU A 10 11.03 -16.67 -38.67
N GLU A 11 11.68 -15.54 -38.48
CA GLU A 11 12.84 -15.42 -37.59
C GLU A 11 12.47 -15.65 -36.12
N VAL A 12 11.33 -15.11 -35.67
CA VAL A 12 10.81 -15.33 -34.31
C VAL A 12 10.47 -16.81 -34.09
N GLU A 13 9.78 -17.43 -35.03
CA GLU A 13 9.41 -18.85 -34.97
C GLU A 13 10.64 -19.76 -35.00
N ALA A 14 11.64 -19.46 -35.82
CA ALA A 14 12.90 -20.21 -35.87
C ALA A 14 13.67 -20.15 -34.54
N ARG A 15 13.76 -18.96 -33.92
CA ARG A 15 14.40 -18.79 -32.60
C ARG A 15 13.63 -19.51 -31.51
N GLN A 16 12.30 -19.40 -31.51
CA GLN A 16 11.45 -20.09 -30.53
C GLN A 16 11.58 -21.61 -30.69
N ALA A 17 11.54 -22.13 -31.91
CA ALA A 17 11.72 -23.56 -32.18
C ALA A 17 13.10 -24.05 -31.72
N ARG A 18 14.15 -23.25 -31.92
CA ARG A 18 15.49 -23.58 -31.42
C ARG A 18 15.53 -23.61 -29.90
N TRP A 19 14.98 -22.59 -29.24
CA TRP A 19 14.90 -22.55 -27.77
C TRP A 19 14.10 -23.72 -27.21
N ASP A 20 12.97 -24.06 -27.85
CA ASP A 20 12.12 -25.19 -27.48
C ASP A 20 12.88 -26.52 -27.60
N PHE A 21 13.60 -26.72 -28.71
CA PHE A 21 14.43 -27.89 -28.95
C PHE A 21 15.53 -28.01 -27.89
N ASP A 22 16.30 -26.95 -27.69
CA ASP A 22 17.41 -26.95 -26.74
C ASP A 22 16.95 -27.25 -25.31
N THR A 23 15.77 -26.73 -24.92
CA THR A 23 15.19 -26.95 -23.60
C THR A 23 14.62 -28.36 -23.45
N ARG A 24 13.87 -28.88 -24.45
CA ARG A 24 13.27 -30.23 -24.41
C ARG A 24 14.33 -31.33 -24.34
N TYR A 25 15.43 -31.17 -25.05
CA TYR A 25 16.51 -32.16 -25.12
C TYR A 25 17.67 -31.86 -24.16
N ALA A 26 17.46 -30.96 -23.20
CA ALA A 26 18.45 -30.58 -22.18
C ALA A 26 19.81 -30.13 -22.74
N LEU A 27 19.85 -29.65 -23.98
CA LEU A 27 21.04 -28.97 -24.54
C LEU A 27 21.23 -27.61 -23.87
N LYS A 28 20.13 -26.98 -23.49
CA LYS A 28 20.10 -25.85 -22.57
C LYS A 28 19.77 -26.37 -21.16
N PRO A 29 20.61 -26.09 -20.14
CA PRO A 29 20.30 -26.43 -18.75
C PRO A 29 18.94 -25.87 -18.33
N PHE A 30 18.13 -26.67 -17.64
CA PHE A 30 16.77 -26.27 -17.25
C PHE A 30 16.74 -24.96 -16.44
N VAL A 31 17.71 -24.75 -15.55
CA VAL A 31 17.85 -23.51 -14.77
C VAL A 31 18.09 -22.29 -15.66
N GLU A 32 18.83 -22.44 -16.75
CA GLU A 32 19.04 -21.39 -17.74
C GLU A 32 17.73 -21.08 -18.49
N ALA A 33 16.99 -22.11 -18.91
CA ALA A 33 15.67 -21.93 -19.51
C ALA A 33 14.68 -21.24 -18.55
N GLN A 34 14.70 -21.60 -17.25
CA GLN A 34 13.93 -20.89 -16.22
C GLN A 34 14.32 -19.41 -16.14
N ASN A 35 15.63 -19.10 -16.15
CA ASN A 35 16.13 -17.73 -16.10
C ASN A 35 15.66 -16.92 -17.30
N ASP A 36 15.73 -17.47 -18.51
CA ASP A 36 15.27 -16.80 -19.73
C ASP A 36 13.80 -16.38 -19.61
N VAL A 37 12.94 -17.32 -19.18
CA VAL A 37 11.50 -17.05 -19.03
C VAL A 37 11.24 -16.02 -17.94
N ARG A 38 11.93 -16.13 -16.80
CA ARG A 38 11.80 -15.16 -15.69
C ARG A 38 12.21 -13.77 -16.11
N GLU A 39 13.35 -13.64 -16.78
CA GLU A 39 13.87 -12.35 -17.23
C GLU A 39 12.95 -11.71 -18.27
N ASN A 40 12.47 -12.50 -19.23
CA ASN A 40 11.50 -12.03 -20.21
C ASN A 40 10.23 -11.49 -19.55
N PHE A 41 9.65 -12.21 -18.58
CA PHE A 41 8.49 -11.70 -17.84
C PHE A 41 8.83 -10.50 -16.95
N ARG A 42 10.04 -10.43 -16.37
CA ARG A 42 10.49 -9.28 -15.57
C ARG A 42 10.53 -8.02 -16.43
N ILE A 43 11.11 -8.10 -17.62
CA ILE A 43 11.16 -6.99 -18.57
C ILE A 43 9.74 -6.58 -18.97
N LEU A 44 8.90 -7.52 -19.41
CA LEU A 44 7.49 -7.25 -19.79
C LEU A 44 6.68 -6.57 -18.68
N THR A 45 6.91 -6.99 -17.43
CA THR A 45 6.22 -6.45 -16.26
C THR A 45 6.72 -5.05 -15.88
N SER A 46 8.02 -4.81 -16.03
CA SER A 46 8.64 -3.51 -15.70
C SER A 46 8.31 -2.42 -16.71
N GLU A 47 8.31 -2.77 -18.00
CA GLU A 47 8.12 -1.83 -19.08
C GLU A 47 6.65 -1.54 -19.38
N HIS A 48 5.76 -2.46 -18.98
CA HIS A 48 4.35 -2.46 -19.34
C HIS A 48 4.16 -2.40 -20.86
N ARG A 49 3.95 -3.56 -21.46
CA ARG A 49 3.86 -3.69 -22.92
C ARG A 49 2.74 -2.84 -23.55
N GLY A 50 1.61 -2.70 -22.84
CA GLY A 50 0.40 -2.08 -23.37
C GLY A 50 -0.42 -3.08 -24.21
N THR A 51 -1.64 -2.70 -24.56
CA THR A 51 -2.51 -3.52 -25.41
C THR A 51 -2.08 -3.43 -26.87
N ASN A 52 -2.39 -4.44 -27.70
CA ASN A 52 -2.10 -4.38 -29.14
C ASN A 52 -2.68 -3.14 -29.83
N PRO A 53 -3.93 -2.72 -29.55
CA PRO A 53 -4.47 -1.47 -30.09
C PRO A 53 -3.67 -0.23 -29.68
N GLU A 54 -3.30 -0.10 -28.39
CA GLU A 54 -2.47 1.03 -27.93
C GLU A 54 -1.11 1.08 -28.61
N ARG A 55 -0.51 -0.08 -28.86
CA ARG A 55 0.79 -0.19 -29.52
C ARG A 55 0.70 0.12 -31.00
N LEU A 56 -0.35 -0.35 -31.69
CA LEU A 56 -0.63 0.00 -33.08
C LEU A 56 -0.85 1.51 -33.24
N ASN A 57 -1.57 2.14 -32.32
CA ASN A 57 -1.84 3.58 -32.35
C ASN A 57 -0.58 4.44 -32.15
N LYS A 58 0.50 3.87 -31.61
CA LYS A 58 1.80 4.56 -31.49
C LYS A 58 2.65 4.51 -32.76
N LEU A 59 2.28 3.65 -33.71
CA LEU A 59 2.98 3.54 -34.99
C LEU A 59 2.40 4.54 -36.01
N PRO A 60 3.19 4.95 -37.02
CA PRO A 60 2.66 5.69 -38.16
C PRO A 60 1.50 4.92 -38.81
N THR A 61 0.44 5.62 -39.23
CA THR A 61 -0.79 5.01 -39.78
C THR A 61 -0.51 4.02 -40.93
N GLY A 62 0.44 4.36 -41.81
CA GLY A 62 0.86 3.49 -42.91
C GLY A 62 1.47 2.17 -42.42
N ARG A 63 2.33 2.22 -41.38
CA ARG A 63 2.99 1.03 -40.82
C ARG A 63 2.01 0.12 -40.08
N ALA A 64 1.09 0.69 -39.31
CA ALA A 64 0.05 -0.09 -38.63
C ALA A 64 -0.85 -0.83 -39.64
N LYS A 65 -1.18 -0.20 -40.77
CA LYS A 65 -1.91 -0.83 -41.87
C LYS A 65 -1.10 -1.95 -42.54
N GLU A 66 0.15 -1.68 -42.89
CA GLU A 66 1.07 -2.66 -43.49
C GLU A 66 1.24 -3.91 -42.61
N ILE A 67 1.37 -3.73 -41.29
CA ILE A 67 1.45 -4.84 -40.33
C ILE A 67 0.18 -5.68 -40.40
N ASN A 68 -1.00 -5.07 -40.30
CA ASN A 68 -2.26 -5.81 -40.33
C ASN A 68 -2.47 -6.56 -41.66
N GLU A 69 -2.23 -5.90 -42.80
CA GLU A 69 -2.31 -6.51 -44.13
C GLU A 69 -1.29 -7.64 -44.30
N GLY A 70 -0.07 -7.45 -43.81
CA GLY A 70 0.97 -8.49 -43.82
C GLY A 70 0.59 -9.72 -43.01
N ILE A 71 -0.06 -9.53 -41.86
CA ILE A 71 -0.57 -10.63 -41.03
C ILE A 71 -1.74 -11.33 -41.72
N ASP A 72 -2.68 -10.59 -42.31
CA ASP A 72 -3.82 -11.15 -43.01
C ASP A 72 -3.39 -11.94 -44.26
N ASN A 73 -2.41 -11.42 -45.00
CA ASN A 73 -1.79 -12.12 -46.14
C ASN A 73 -1.02 -13.38 -45.72
N PHE A 74 -0.36 -13.37 -44.56
CA PHE A 74 0.27 -14.57 -44.01
C PHE A 74 -0.78 -15.61 -43.60
N LEU A 75 -1.86 -15.18 -42.97
CA LEU A 75 -2.92 -16.05 -42.47
C LEU A 75 -3.77 -16.69 -43.57
N SER A 76 -3.92 -16.03 -44.73
CA SER A 76 -4.65 -16.57 -45.87
C SER A 76 -4.04 -17.87 -46.44
N GLN A 77 -2.76 -18.13 -46.13
CA GLN A 77 -2.05 -19.36 -46.51
C GLN A 77 -2.51 -20.59 -45.70
N PHE A 78 -3.33 -20.41 -44.68
CA PHE A 78 -3.79 -21.45 -43.76
C PHE A 78 -5.33 -21.59 -43.78
N PRO A 79 -5.94 -22.03 -44.90
CA PRO A 79 -7.40 -22.03 -45.10
C PRO A 79 -8.17 -22.97 -44.16
N GLY A 80 -7.50 -23.89 -43.46
CA GLY A 80 -8.13 -24.85 -42.55
C GLY A 80 -8.45 -24.30 -41.15
N MET A 81 -8.06 -23.06 -40.82
CA MET A 81 -8.29 -22.51 -39.49
C MET A 81 -9.69 -21.91 -39.35
N ASN A 82 -10.36 -22.20 -38.23
CA ASN A 82 -11.62 -21.54 -37.90
C ASN A 82 -11.40 -20.09 -37.45
N LYS A 83 -12.46 -19.27 -37.45
CA LYS A 83 -12.39 -17.84 -37.09
C LYS A 83 -11.74 -17.58 -35.72
N THR A 84 -11.98 -18.43 -34.73
CA THR A 84 -11.40 -18.29 -33.39
C THR A 84 -9.91 -18.59 -33.37
N GLN A 85 -9.47 -19.61 -34.11
CA GLN A 85 -8.05 -19.94 -34.28
C GLN A 85 -7.33 -18.82 -35.02
N VAL A 86 -7.91 -18.32 -36.12
CA VAL A 86 -7.39 -17.18 -36.87
C VAL A 86 -7.25 -15.96 -35.97
N GLY A 87 -8.26 -15.62 -35.17
CA GLY A 87 -8.20 -14.48 -34.24
C GLY A 87 -7.08 -14.60 -33.21
N ARG A 88 -6.96 -15.75 -32.53
CA ARG A 88 -5.90 -16.00 -31.55
C ARG A 88 -4.51 -15.94 -32.17
N PHE A 89 -4.37 -16.51 -33.37
CA PHE A 89 -3.10 -16.54 -34.09
C PHE A 89 -2.72 -15.16 -34.61
N LYS A 90 -3.69 -14.38 -35.12
CA LYS A 90 -3.54 -12.97 -35.50
C LYS A 90 -3.07 -12.13 -34.31
N ASP A 91 -3.74 -12.25 -33.16
CA ASP A 91 -3.35 -11.52 -31.95
C ASP A 91 -1.92 -11.87 -31.53
N ARG A 92 -1.53 -13.15 -31.59
CA ARG A 92 -0.18 -13.59 -31.26
C ARG A 92 0.88 -13.09 -32.23
N ILE A 93 0.64 -13.19 -33.54
CA ILE A 93 1.56 -12.66 -34.54
C ILE A 93 1.71 -11.16 -34.38
N LEU A 94 0.60 -10.43 -34.22
CA LEU A 94 0.60 -9.00 -34.03
C LEU A 94 1.45 -8.60 -32.82
N THR A 95 1.25 -9.31 -31.72
CA THR A 95 2.03 -9.21 -30.48
C THR A 95 3.54 -9.34 -30.78
N GLN A 96 3.96 -10.41 -31.47
CA GLN A 96 5.36 -10.67 -31.86
C GLN A 96 5.94 -9.59 -32.79
N VAL A 97 5.22 -9.21 -33.84
CA VAL A 97 5.65 -8.19 -34.79
C VAL A 97 5.87 -6.86 -34.07
N LEU A 98 4.92 -6.45 -33.22
CA LEU A 98 5.06 -5.23 -32.45
C LEU A 98 6.24 -5.26 -31.46
N ASP A 99 6.63 -6.42 -30.93
CA ASP A 99 7.84 -6.54 -30.09
C ASP A 99 9.11 -6.32 -30.91
N ALA A 100 9.16 -6.96 -32.07
CA ALA A 100 10.26 -6.79 -33.02
C ALA A 100 10.39 -5.33 -33.47
N GLU A 101 9.27 -4.65 -33.78
CA GLU A 101 9.25 -3.21 -34.12
C GLU A 101 9.80 -2.33 -32.99
N SER A 102 9.59 -2.74 -31.73
CA SER A 102 10.13 -2.01 -30.57
C SER A 102 11.60 -2.33 -30.26
N GLY A 103 12.27 -3.13 -31.10
CA GLY A 103 13.63 -3.61 -30.87
C GLY A 103 13.76 -4.56 -29.68
N LYS A 104 12.64 -5.09 -29.17
CA LYS A 104 12.62 -5.95 -28.00
C LYS A 104 12.75 -7.40 -28.43
N THR A 105 13.81 -8.04 -28.00
CA THR A 105 14.05 -9.48 -28.20
C THR A 105 13.34 -10.32 -27.14
N ILE A 106 12.15 -9.91 -26.71
CA ILE A 106 11.36 -10.62 -25.70
C ILE A 106 10.46 -11.61 -26.44
N TYR A 107 11.08 -12.66 -26.95
CA TYR A 107 10.38 -13.65 -27.75
C TYR A 107 9.41 -14.43 -26.86
N ASP A 108 8.15 -14.51 -27.35
CA ASP A 108 6.96 -15.14 -26.77
C ASP A 108 7.17 -15.90 -25.44
N ALA A 109 7.38 -15.14 -24.35
CA ALA A 109 7.60 -15.69 -23.01
C ALA A 109 6.44 -16.60 -22.57
N GLY A 110 5.24 -16.39 -23.12
CA GLY A 110 4.08 -17.24 -22.90
C GLY A 110 4.25 -18.63 -23.52
N ARG A 111 4.82 -18.75 -24.72
CA ARG A 111 5.13 -20.05 -25.33
C ARG A 111 6.25 -20.77 -24.59
N GLN A 112 7.30 -20.04 -24.22
CA GLN A 112 8.37 -20.60 -23.42
C GLN A 112 7.81 -21.14 -22.09
N LEU A 113 6.94 -20.38 -21.42
CA LEU A 113 6.25 -20.83 -20.22
C LEU A 113 5.34 -22.04 -20.46
N THR A 114 4.65 -22.11 -21.61
CA THR A 114 3.85 -23.27 -21.99
C THR A 114 4.72 -24.52 -22.05
N LEU A 115 5.90 -24.42 -22.70
CA LEU A 115 6.85 -25.52 -22.72
C LEU A 115 7.30 -25.91 -21.31
N MET A 116 7.58 -24.92 -20.47
CA MET A 116 8.00 -25.19 -19.10
C MET A 116 6.88 -25.89 -18.29
N PHE A 117 5.61 -25.58 -18.56
CA PHE A 117 4.47 -26.33 -18.01
C PHE A 117 4.31 -27.72 -18.60
N ASP A 118 4.74 -27.99 -19.84
CA ASP A 118 4.76 -29.34 -20.39
C ASP A 118 5.82 -30.20 -19.70
N ILE A 119 6.99 -29.62 -19.40
CA ILE A 119 8.11 -30.30 -18.73
C ILE A 119 7.80 -30.52 -17.24
N ALA A 120 7.28 -29.50 -16.56
CA ALA A 120 6.87 -29.53 -15.16
C ALA A 120 5.34 -29.37 -15.07
N PRO A 121 4.58 -30.48 -15.19
CA PRO A 121 3.13 -30.44 -15.35
C PRO A 121 2.42 -29.78 -14.18
N VAL A 122 1.70 -28.70 -14.51
CA VAL A 122 0.77 -28.00 -13.62
C VAL A 122 -0.65 -28.20 -14.16
N SER A 123 -1.66 -28.31 -13.29
CA SER A 123 -3.05 -28.45 -13.76
C SER A 123 -3.48 -27.28 -14.65
N ARG A 124 -4.24 -27.56 -15.71
CA ARG A 124 -4.70 -26.56 -16.68
C ARG A 124 -5.42 -25.37 -16.05
N LYS A 125 -6.17 -25.61 -14.96
CA LYS A 125 -6.85 -24.54 -14.20
C LYS A 125 -5.84 -23.55 -13.60
N ILE A 126 -4.75 -24.05 -13.02
CA ILE A 126 -3.70 -23.21 -12.42
C ILE A 126 -2.89 -22.51 -13.52
N GLN A 127 -2.60 -23.20 -14.63
CA GLN A 127 -1.95 -22.58 -15.80
C GLN A 127 -2.75 -21.39 -16.32
N ASN A 128 -4.06 -21.55 -16.52
CA ASN A 128 -4.94 -20.46 -16.96
C ASN A 128 -4.92 -19.28 -15.98
N ALA A 129 -5.03 -19.55 -14.67
CA ALA A 129 -4.96 -18.51 -13.64
C ALA A 129 -3.61 -17.77 -13.67
N ALA A 130 -2.51 -18.47 -13.91
CA ALA A 130 -1.20 -17.84 -14.06
C ALA A 130 -1.11 -16.98 -15.33
N TYR A 131 -1.67 -17.43 -16.46
CA TYR A 131 -1.72 -16.64 -17.69
C TYR A 131 -2.58 -15.38 -17.55
N ASP A 132 -3.73 -15.47 -16.89
CA ASP A 132 -4.60 -14.31 -16.65
C ASP A 132 -3.91 -13.28 -15.75
N ALA A 133 -3.22 -13.75 -14.71
CA ALA A 133 -2.43 -12.91 -13.82
C ALA A 133 -1.25 -12.25 -14.55
N LEU A 134 -0.50 -13.01 -15.35
CA LEU A 134 0.61 -12.50 -16.16
C LEU A 134 0.12 -11.47 -17.18
N ARG A 135 -1.01 -11.73 -17.85
CA ARG A 135 -1.64 -10.77 -18.77
C ARG A 135 -1.99 -9.46 -18.05
N THR A 136 -2.55 -9.55 -16.84
CA THR A 136 -2.83 -8.36 -16.02
C THR A 136 -1.55 -7.61 -15.68
N LEU A 137 -0.48 -8.30 -15.27
CA LEU A 137 0.81 -7.71 -14.94
C LEU A 137 1.49 -7.05 -16.14
N THR A 138 1.62 -7.76 -17.26
CA THR A 138 2.44 -7.33 -18.39
C THR A 138 1.70 -6.38 -19.32
N THR A 139 0.37 -6.54 -19.45
CA THR A 139 -0.44 -5.79 -20.43
C THR A 139 -1.18 -4.62 -19.81
N LYS A 140 -1.69 -4.76 -18.57
CA LYS A 140 -2.42 -3.68 -17.87
C LYS A 140 -1.56 -2.95 -16.83
N GLY A 141 -0.45 -3.54 -16.41
CA GLY A 141 0.40 -3.03 -15.33
C GLY A 141 -0.23 -3.10 -13.93
N SER A 142 -1.47 -3.55 -13.81
CA SER A 142 -2.21 -3.56 -12.55
C SER A 142 -1.81 -4.72 -11.63
N THR A 143 -2.12 -4.62 -10.34
CA THR A 143 -2.02 -5.77 -9.42
C THR A 143 -3.04 -6.86 -9.77
N PRO A 144 -2.63 -8.12 -10.02
CA PRO A 144 -3.58 -9.23 -10.13
C PRO A 144 -4.32 -9.45 -8.82
N THR A 145 -5.51 -10.01 -8.90
CA THR A 145 -6.32 -10.36 -7.73
C THR A 145 -5.59 -11.36 -6.80
N PRO A 146 -5.94 -11.45 -5.51
CA PRO A 146 -5.33 -12.41 -4.60
C PRO A 146 -5.41 -13.87 -5.10
N THR A 147 -6.51 -14.25 -5.75
CA THR A 147 -6.72 -15.57 -6.35
C THR A 147 -5.76 -15.82 -7.52
N GLU A 148 -5.57 -14.82 -8.39
CA GLU A 148 -4.61 -14.86 -9.50
C GLU A 148 -3.17 -14.96 -8.99
N ILE A 149 -2.80 -14.19 -7.94
CA ILE A 149 -1.48 -14.28 -7.30
C ILE A 149 -1.25 -15.67 -6.71
N ALA A 150 -2.26 -16.27 -6.08
CA ALA A 150 -2.15 -17.64 -5.57
C ALA A 150 -1.97 -18.66 -6.71
N GLY A 151 -2.64 -18.45 -7.86
CA GLY A 151 -2.44 -19.23 -9.08
C GLY A 151 -1.02 -19.11 -9.63
N MET A 152 -0.49 -17.88 -9.72
CA MET A 152 0.90 -17.63 -10.11
C MET A 152 1.89 -18.34 -9.19
N ARG A 153 1.74 -18.25 -7.86
CA ARG A 153 2.66 -18.94 -6.94
C ARG A 153 2.65 -20.45 -7.18
N LYS A 154 1.47 -21.04 -7.34
CA LYS A 154 1.36 -22.49 -7.59
C LYS A 154 1.94 -22.92 -8.94
N ALA A 155 1.82 -22.09 -9.98
CA ALA A 155 2.35 -22.41 -11.30
C ALA A 155 3.82 -22.00 -11.47
N LEU A 156 4.10 -20.70 -11.35
CA LEU A 156 5.39 -20.10 -11.68
C LEU A 156 6.46 -20.45 -10.64
N ASP A 157 6.14 -20.46 -9.35
CA ASP A 157 7.18 -20.79 -8.36
C ASP A 157 7.55 -22.29 -8.43
N HIS A 158 6.61 -23.13 -8.86
CA HIS A 158 6.85 -24.55 -9.11
C HIS A 158 7.72 -24.77 -10.35
N VAL A 159 7.44 -24.05 -11.44
CA VAL A 159 8.04 -24.30 -12.76
C VAL A 159 9.29 -23.47 -13.03
N LEU A 160 9.36 -22.25 -12.52
CA LEU A 160 10.45 -21.29 -12.72
C LEU A 160 11.32 -21.09 -11.46
N GLY A 161 10.95 -21.74 -10.35
CA GLY A 161 11.68 -21.70 -9.08
C GLY A 161 11.06 -20.74 -8.06
N ALA A 162 11.30 -21.04 -6.78
CA ALA A 162 10.71 -20.33 -5.65
C ALA A 162 11.01 -18.81 -5.70
N GLY A 163 10.00 -18.00 -5.39
CA GLY A 163 10.11 -16.54 -5.36
C GLY A 163 9.93 -15.83 -6.70
N THR A 164 9.76 -16.57 -7.80
CA THR A 164 9.50 -15.99 -9.13
C THR A 164 8.30 -15.04 -9.13
N THR A 165 7.19 -15.46 -8.52
CA THR A 165 5.98 -14.63 -8.42
C THR A 165 6.27 -13.31 -7.69
N SER A 166 7.02 -13.36 -6.59
CA SER A 166 7.41 -12.17 -5.84
C SER A 166 8.34 -11.25 -6.65
N GLN A 167 9.28 -11.83 -7.39
CA GLN A 167 10.16 -11.07 -8.29
C GLN A 167 9.37 -10.34 -9.37
N LEU A 168 8.38 -11.00 -9.99
CA LEU A 168 7.52 -10.37 -11.01
C LEU A 168 6.64 -9.26 -10.41
N LEU A 169 6.02 -9.50 -9.25
CA LEU A 169 5.26 -8.47 -8.55
C LEU A 169 6.12 -7.26 -8.17
N ASN A 170 7.40 -7.50 -7.86
CA ASN A 170 8.37 -6.45 -7.55
C ASN A 170 8.98 -5.80 -8.79
N ALA A 171 8.95 -6.42 -9.97
CA ALA A 171 9.44 -5.84 -11.21
C ALA A 171 8.56 -4.72 -11.75
N ARG A 172 7.30 -4.64 -11.31
CA ARG A 172 6.34 -3.62 -11.76
C ARG A 172 6.86 -2.19 -11.61
N ARG A 173 6.50 -1.35 -12.58
CA ARG A 173 6.88 0.07 -12.61
C ARG A 173 6.42 0.80 -11.36
N TRP A 174 7.34 1.53 -10.73
CA TRP A 174 7.10 2.23 -9.46
C TRP A 174 5.97 3.27 -9.54
N THR A 175 5.75 3.89 -10.71
CA THR A 175 4.65 4.86 -10.89
C THR A 175 3.27 4.22 -10.78
N ILE A 176 3.11 2.97 -11.24
CA ILE A 176 1.85 2.23 -11.12
C ILE A 176 1.72 1.69 -9.70
N LYS A 177 2.81 1.18 -9.10
CA LYS A 177 2.84 0.84 -7.68
C LYS A 177 2.46 2.03 -6.81
N GLY A 178 2.93 3.23 -7.13
CA GLY A 178 2.67 4.48 -6.42
C GLY A 178 1.26 5.03 -6.63
N GLY A 179 0.71 4.93 -7.85
CA GLY A 179 -0.68 5.30 -8.14
C GLY A 179 -1.69 4.36 -7.46
N GLU A 180 -1.44 3.05 -7.50
CA GLU A 180 -2.18 2.08 -6.70
C GLU A 180 -1.92 2.28 -5.21
N LEU A 181 -0.70 2.65 -4.78
CA LEU A 181 -0.42 2.99 -3.39
C LEU A 181 -1.19 4.24 -2.96
N VAL A 182 -1.40 5.26 -3.81
CA VAL A 182 -2.12 6.51 -3.54
C VAL A 182 -3.64 6.32 -3.57
N ILE A 183 -4.17 5.56 -4.53
CA ILE A 183 -5.59 5.15 -4.53
C ILE A 183 -5.86 4.19 -3.35
N ASN A 184 -4.89 3.33 -3.01
CA ASN A 184 -4.86 2.58 -1.75
C ASN A 184 -4.29 3.39 -0.57
N THR A 185 -3.98 4.69 -0.70
CA THR A 185 -3.58 5.57 0.44
C THR A 185 -4.83 6.12 1.10
N ILE A 186 -5.97 6.07 0.41
CA ILE A 186 -7.28 6.02 1.07
C ILE A 186 -7.47 4.69 1.83
N GLY A 187 -6.64 3.67 1.55
CA GLY A 187 -6.51 2.38 2.26
C GLY A 187 -5.26 2.24 3.16
N LEU A 188 -4.41 3.29 3.29
CA LEU A 188 -3.40 3.42 4.34
C LEU A 188 -3.97 3.16 5.74
N PRO A 189 -5.27 3.42 6.02
CA PRO A 189 -5.89 3.01 7.26
C PRO A 189 -5.73 1.53 7.59
N ARG A 190 -5.63 0.56 6.66
CA ARG A 190 -5.67 -0.87 7.04
C ARG A 190 -4.33 -1.40 7.57
N ALA A 191 -3.22 -1.03 6.95
CA ALA A 191 -1.89 -1.40 7.43
C ALA A 191 -1.52 -0.62 8.71
N ILE A 192 -2.01 0.62 8.84
CA ILE A 192 -1.89 1.44 10.05
C ILE A 192 -2.86 0.99 11.15
N MET A 193 -4.05 0.49 10.79
CA MET A 193 -4.98 -0.11 11.76
C MET A 193 -4.45 -1.43 12.33
N ALA A 194 -3.56 -2.11 11.59
CA ALA A 194 -2.92 -3.34 12.03
C ALA A 194 -1.78 -3.10 13.05
N SER A 195 -1.19 -1.90 13.11
CA SER A 195 -0.47 -1.48 14.32
C SER A 195 -1.50 -0.96 15.31
N SER A 196 -1.69 -1.66 16.43
CA SER A 196 -2.74 -1.42 17.42
C SER A 196 -2.93 0.07 17.75
N ASP A 197 -1.84 0.84 17.78
CA ASP A 197 -1.83 2.23 18.26
C ASP A 197 -2.09 3.26 17.16
N GLY A 198 -1.73 2.97 15.91
CA GLY A 198 -2.06 3.82 14.75
C GLY A 198 -3.57 3.85 14.49
N SER A 199 -4.25 2.72 14.72
CA SER A 199 -5.70 2.58 14.63
C SER A 199 -6.44 3.53 15.58
N ALA A 200 -5.91 3.73 16.79
CA ALA A 200 -6.55 4.52 17.82
C ALA A 200 -6.47 6.01 17.48
N ILE A 201 -5.33 6.44 16.93
CA ILE A 201 -5.14 7.80 16.42
C ILE A 201 -6.11 8.04 15.28
N LEU A 202 -6.16 7.18 14.26
CA LEU A 202 -7.10 7.35 13.13
C LEU A 202 -8.55 7.40 13.60
N ARG A 203 -8.96 6.53 14.52
CA ARG A 203 -10.33 6.51 15.08
C ARG A 203 -10.68 7.78 15.86
N GLN A 204 -9.80 8.18 16.77
CA GLN A 204 -10.04 9.33 17.65
C GLN A 204 -9.85 10.65 16.91
N SER A 205 -9.05 10.68 15.84
CA SER A 205 -8.79 11.89 15.08
C SER A 205 -9.69 12.04 13.84
N ALA A 206 -10.41 11.00 13.41
CA ALA A 206 -11.28 11.05 12.23
C ALA A 206 -12.34 12.16 12.30
N GLY A 207 -12.96 12.35 13.48
CA GLY A 207 -13.93 13.42 13.69
C GLY A 207 -13.35 14.82 13.47
N LEU A 208 -12.10 15.03 13.92
CA LEU A 208 -11.36 16.27 13.67
C LEU A 208 -10.88 16.38 12.22
N GLY A 209 -10.50 15.25 11.61
CA GLY A 209 -10.02 15.15 10.24
C GLY A 209 -11.04 15.58 9.19
N ALA A 210 -12.32 15.31 9.41
CA ALA A 210 -13.39 15.77 8.51
C ALA A 210 -13.50 17.30 8.44
N ARG A 211 -13.15 18.03 9.52
CA ARG A 211 -13.24 19.50 9.58
C ARG A 211 -11.94 20.20 9.20
N MET A 212 -10.80 19.54 9.39
CA MET A 212 -9.48 20.10 9.08
C MET A 212 -8.57 19.07 8.41
N PRO A 213 -8.91 18.61 7.19
CA PRO A 213 -8.24 17.46 6.56
C PRO A 213 -6.75 17.69 6.33
N VAL A 214 -6.36 18.92 5.97
CA VAL A 214 -4.95 19.27 5.72
C VAL A 214 -4.13 19.25 7.01
N GLN A 215 -4.65 19.85 8.07
CA GLN A 215 -4.00 19.88 9.38
C GLN A 215 -3.93 18.47 9.97
N TRP A 216 -5.01 17.70 9.83
CA TRP A 216 -5.07 16.32 10.26
C TRP A 216 -4.01 15.44 9.57
N LEU A 217 -3.85 15.55 8.24
CA LEU A 217 -2.80 14.83 7.52
C LEU A 217 -1.39 15.24 7.98
N LYS A 218 -1.14 16.54 8.16
CA LYS A 218 0.14 17.04 8.71
C LYS A 218 0.41 16.44 10.09
N MET A 219 -0.63 16.35 10.92
CA MET A 219 -0.56 15.81 12.27
C MET A 219 -0.29 14.31 12.29
N VAL A 220 -1.01 13.54 11.46
CA VAL A 220 -0.73 12.11 11.27
C VAL A 220 0.72 11.89 10.84
N GLY A 221 1.23 12.69 9.90
CA GLY A 221 2.64 12.64 9.49
C GLY A 221 3.63 12.94 10.62
N ARG A 222 3.34 13.94 11.47
CA ARG A 222 4.17 14.26 12.65
C ARG A 222 4.13 13.14 13.69
N THR A 223 2.97 12.55 13.93
CA THR A 223 2.81 11.39 14.82
C THR A 223 3.65 10.21 14.34
N PHE A 224 3.60 9.88 13.05
CA PHE A 224 4.44 8.82 12.49
C PHE A 224 5.92 9.15 12.61
N LYS A 225 6.31 10.40 12.33
CA LYS A 225 7.70 10.83 12.53
C LYS A 225 8.12 10.71 13.99
N SER A 226 7.23 11.01 14.93
CA SER A 226 7.46 10.90 16.39
C SER A 226 7.60 9.45 16.84
N PHE A 227 6.83 8.54 16.22
CA PHE A 227 6.92 7.11 16.46
C PHE A 227 8.32 6.56 16.15
N PHE A 228 8.90 6.97 15.01
CA PHE A 228 10.22 6.50 14.56
C PHE A 228 11.40 7.34 15.08
N ASN A 229 11.16 8.55 15.59
CA ASN A 229 12.21 9.46 16.03
C ASN A 229 11.92 10.01 17.44
N PRO A 230 12.60 9.47 18.48
CA PRO A 230 12.48 9.93 19.87
C PRO A 230 12.65 11.43 20.06
N ASN A 231 13.70 12.01 19.44
CA ASN A 231 14.01 13.43 19.58
C ASN A 231 12.89 14.29 18.99
N PHE A 232 12.30 13.84 17.87
CA PHE A 232 11.15 14.52 17.29
C PHE A 232 9.91 14.44 18.18
N ALA A 233 9.70 13.34 18.91
CA ALA A 233 8.62 13.25 19.88
C ALA A 233 8.80 14.26 21.03
N ASP A 234 10.03 14.45 21.50
CA ASP A 234 10.35 15.44 22.54
C ASP A 234 10.19 16.88 22.03
N ASP A 235 10.58 17.16 20.78
CA ASP A 235 10.31 18.45 20.13
C ASP A 235 8.79 18.72 20.04
N VAL A 236 8.01 17.70 19.69
CA VAL A 236 6.54 17.83 19.62
C VAL A 236 5.97 18.10 21.01
N ARG A 237 6.41 17.40 22.07
CA ARG A 237 6.00 17.68 23.45
C ARG A 237 6.36 19.10 23.88
N ALA A 238 7.59 19.54 23.62
CA ALA A 238 8.02 20.91 23.90
C ALA A 238 7.15 21.93 23.17
N SER A 239 6.70 21.63 21.94
CA SER A 239 5.80 22.50 21.17
C SER A 239 4.36 22.54 21.69
N ILE A 240 3.92 21.57 22.50
CA ILE A 240 2.62 21.59 23.19
C ILE A 240 2.68 22.58 24.34
N VAL A 241 3.74 22.52 25.15
CA VAL A 241 3.95 23.44 26.27
C VAL A 241 4.18 24.87 25.77
N LYS A 242 4.94 25.03 24.68
CA LYS A 242 5.28 26.33 24.07
C LYS A 242 4.27 26.82 23.03
N SER A 243 3.00 26.43 23.13
CA SER A 243 1.93 26.73 22.15
C SER A 243 1.55 28.22 22.00
N GLY A 244 2.36 29.14 22.53
CA GLY A 244 2.13 30.58 22.49
C GLY A 244 1.26 31.10 23.62
N VAL A 245 0.90 32.38 23.52
CA VAL A 245 0.09 33.11 24.51
C VAL A 245 -1.14 33.71 23.86
N VAL A 246 -2.17 33.93 24.68
CA VAL A 246 -3.46 34.49 24.28
C VAL A 246 -3.78 35.67 25.18
N ARG A 247 -4.32 36.74 24.60
CA ARG A 247 -4.80 37.90 25.37
C ARG A 247 -6.31 37.77 25.59
N LEU A 248 -6.72 37.78 26.85
CA LEU A 248 -8.12 37.72 27.27
C LEU A 248 -8.75 39.12 27.38
N GLU A 249 -10.07 39.18 27.57
CA GLU A 249 -10.88 40.41 27.59
C GLU A 249 -10.46 41.45 28.65
N GLY A 250 -9.71 41.05 29.68
CA GLY A 250 -9.11 41.96 30.66
C GLY A 250 -7.71 42.47 30.32
N GLY A 251 -7.21 42.21 29.10
CA GLY A 251 -5.83 42.50 28.71
C GLY A 251 -4.79 41.54 29.28
N GLU A 252 -5.21 40.61 30.15
CA GLU A 252 -4.41 39.52 30.71
C GLU A 252 -3.86 38.63 29.60
N VAL A 253 -2.55 38.36 29.64
CA VAL A 253 -1.87 37.47 28.72
C VAL A 253 -1.71 36.12 29.42
N VAL A 254 -2.41 35.10 28.92
CA VAL A 254 -2.37 33.74 29.47
C VAL A 254 -1.69 32.82 28.47
N GLU A 255 -0.78 31.98 28.95
CA GLU A 255 -0.17 30.92 28.12
C GLU A 255 -1.25 29.95 27.64
N MET A 256 -1.21 29.59 26.35
CA MET A 256 -2.24 28.73 25.76
C MET A 256 -2.32 27.35 26.43
N HIS A 257 -1.17 26.80 26.86
CA HIS A 257 -1.13 25.54 27.62
C HIS A 257 -1.80 25.67 29.00
N THR A 258 -1.60 26.80 29.67
CA THR A 258 -2.24 27.09 30.96
C THR A 258 -3.73 27.33 30.80
N LEU A 259 -4.14 28.03 29.74
CA LEU A 259 -5.55 28.17 29.38
C LEU A 259 -6.20 26.80 29.11
N ALA A 260 -5.55 25.97 28.28
CA ALA A 260 -6.02 24.62 27.95
C ALA A 260 -6.24 23.77 29.20
N ARG A 261 -5.31 23.78 30.17
CA ARG A 261 -5.48 23.09 31.45
C ARG A 261 -6.61 23.68 32.29
N LYS A 262 -6.73 25.01 32.33
CA LYS A 262 -7.79 25.71 33.07
C LYS A 262 -9.19 25.37 32.55
N VAL A 263 -9.33 25.11 31.26
CA VAL A 263 -10.60 24.69 30.62
C VAL A 263 -10.77 23.16 30.53
N GLU A 264 -9.93 22.40 31.22
CA GLU A 264 -9.95 20.94 31.24
C GLU A 264 -9.79 20.27 29.86
N LEU A 265 -8.97 20.84 28.97
CA LEU A 265 -8.56 20.15 27.74
C LEU A 265 -7.76 18.89 28.12
N PHE A 266 -8.18 17.72 27.65
CA PHE A 266 -7.55 16.46 28.01
C PHE A 266 -6.22 16.28 27.28
N LEU A 267 -5.11 16.29 28.01
CA LEU A 267 -3.78 15.95 27.53
C LEU A 267 -3.32 14.68 28.26
N ALA A 268 -3.07 13.60 27.51
CA ALA A 268 -2.67 12.31 28.05
C ALA A 268 -1.29 12.36 28.75
N SER A 269 -0.42 13.26 28.31
CA SER A 269 0.86 13.58 28.96
C SER A 269 0.67 14.08 30.39
N ASP A 270 -0.36 14.88 30.67
CA ASP A 270 -0.71 15.32 32.02
C ASP A 270 -1.36 14.19 32.84
N ALA A 271 -2.15 13.32 32.18
CA ALA A 271 -2.80 12.18 32.81
C ALA A 271 -1.86 10.99 33.12
N SER A 272 -0.63 10.99 32.60
CA SER A 272 0.39 9.96 32.93
C SER A 272 0.78 9.95 34.42
N GLN A 273 0.45 11.01 35.17
CA GLN A 273 0.51 11.03 36.64
C GLN A 273 -0.59 10.20 37.33
N LEU A 274 -1.63 9.74 36.61
CA LEU A 274 -2.81 9.05 37.17
C LEU A 274 -2.82 7.51 36.99
N GLY A 275 -1.73 6.90 36.51
CA GLY A 275 -1.56 5.42 36.52
C GLY A 275 -2.38 4.64 35.47
N LEU A 276 -3.05 5.30 34.52
CA LEU A 276 -3.80 4.66 33.43
C LEU A 276 -2.90 3.93 32.41
N THR A 277 -1.68 4.42 32.21
CA THR A 277 -0.65 3.81 31.36
C THR A 277 -0.29 2.39 31.80
N PHE A 278 -0.26 2.13 33.12
CA PHE A 278 0.11 0.82 33.66
C PHE A 278 -0.90 -0.27 33.31
N LYS A 279 -2.21 0.04 33.32
CA LYS A 279 -3.27 -0.94 32.98
C LYS A 279 -3.34 -1.22 31.48
N GLU A 280 -3.06 -0.22 30.64
CA GLU A 280 -3.00 -0.39 29.18
C GLU A 280 -1.73 -1.17 28.77
N GLU A 281 -0.60 -0.96 29.46
CA GLU A 281 0.62 -1.75 29.33
C GLU A 281 0.43 -3.20 29.76
N GLU A 282 -0.23 -3.47 30.89
CA GLU A 282 -0.58 -4.82 31.35
C GLU A 282 -1.51 -5.54 30.36
N TRP A 283 -2.50 -4.83 29.81
CA TRP A 283 -3.41 -5.40 28.80
C TRP A 283 -2.68 -5.72 27.50
N MET A 284 -1.83 -4.82 26.99
CA MET A 284 -1.03 -5.06 25.79
C MET A 284 -0.02 -6.19 25.98
N THR A 285 0.58 -6.28 27.16
CA THR A 285 1.50 -7.37 27.54
C THR A 285 0.74 -8.70 27.61
N SER A 286 -0.46 -8.71 28.21
CA SER A 286 -1.35 -9.89 28.27
C SER A 286 -1.87 -10.31 26.89
N PHE A 287 -2.15 -9.35 26.01
CA PHE A 287 -2.60 -9.61 24.64
C PHE A 287 -1.45 -10.18 23.81
N ALA A 288 -0.27 -9.56 23.81
CA ALA A 288 0.92 -10.05 23.12
C ALA A 288 1.31 -11.45 23.60
N SER A 289 1.26 -11.71 24.91
CA SER A 289 1.53 -13.04 25.46
C SER A 289 0.52 -14.10 25.01
N LYS A 290 -0.77 -13.74 24.90
CA LYS A 290 -1.86 -14.66 24.51
C LYS A 290 -1.80 -15.05 23.02
N TRP A 291 -1.26 -14.20 22.15
CA TRP A 291 -1.06 -14.50 20.72
C TRP A 291 0.29 -15.14 20.40
N GLY A 292 1.06 -15.56 21.43
CA GLY A 292 2.33 -16.27 21.26
C GLY A 292 3.50 -15.38 20.85
N TRP A 293 3.37 -14.05 21.03
CA TRP A 293 4.40 -13.06 20.73
C TRP A 293 5.20 -12.80 22.00
N HIS A 294 6.30 -13.53 22.17
CA HIS A 294 7.17 -13.41 23.33
C HIS A 294 8.32 -12.43 23.06
N LEU A 295 8.81 -11.77 24.11
CA LEU A 295 10.10 -11.08 24.08
C LEU A 295 11.18 -12.06 23.57
N PRO A 296 12.17 -11.57 22.81
CA PRO A 296 13.18 -12.42 22.20
C PRO A 296 13.91 -13.23 23.27
N ARG A 297 13.69 -14.54 23.27
CA ARG A 297 14.34 -15.51 24.16
C ARG A 297 15.15 -16.49 23.32
N ASP A 298 16.32 -16.86 23.80
CA ASP A 298 17.12 -17.92 23.18
C ASP A 298 16.46 -19.30 23.37
N SER A 299 17.03 -20.33 22.75
CA SER A 299 16.58 -21.73 22.87
C SER A 299 16.63 -22.30 24.29
N LYS A 300 17.19 -21.55 25.26
CA LYS A 300 17.27 -21.90 26.68
C LYS A 300 16.33 -21.04 27.55
N GLY A 301 15.55 -20.13 26.96
CA GLY A 301 14.57 -19.30 27.66
C GLY A 301 15.11 -18.00 28.25
N HIS A 302 16.37 -17.64 28.01
CA HIS A 302 16.96 -16.37 28.47
C HIS A 302 16.69 -15.24 27.48
N LEU A 303 16.53 -14.00 27.95
CA LEU A 303 16.41 -12.82 27.10
C LEU A 303 17.67 -12.67 26.22
N SER A 304 17.50 -12.66 24.89
CA SER A 304 18.61 -12.55 23.93
C SER A 304 18.34 -11.44 22.92
N ALA A 305 19.36 -10.62 22.63
CA ALA A 305 19.28 -9.54 21.63
C ALA A 305 19.76 -9.95 20.22
N LYS A 306 20.14 -11.22 20.03
CA LYS A 306 20.67 -11.72 18.75
C LYS A 306 19.53 -12.17 17.84
N LEU A 307 19.27 -11.40 16.78
CA LEU A 307 18.20 -11.61 15.79
C LEU A 307 18.18 -13.01 15.15
N TRP A 308 19.33 -13.68 15.07
CA TRP A 308 19.50 -14.99 14.42
C TRP A 308 19.15 -16.18 15.32
N ASP A 309 19.09 -15.97 16.64
CA ASP A 309 18.82 -17.02 17.65
C ASP A 309 17.33 -17.09 18.02
N LEU A 310 16.46 -16.37 17.29
CA LEU A 310 15.05 -16.22 17.62
C LEU A 310 14.18 -17.25 16.91
N GLU A 311 13.60 -18.16 17.69
CA GLU A 311 12.70 -19.22 17.22
C GLU A 311 11.32 -18.67 16.75
N LYS A 312 11.00 -17.42 17.10
CA LYS A 312 9.76 -16.70 16.72
C LYS A 312 10.07 -15.25 16.33
N VAL A 313 9.35 -14.73 15.33
CA VAL A 313 9.53 -13.36 14.81
C VAL A 313 9.31 -12.33 15.93
N PRO A 314 10.32 -11.55 16.34
CA PRO A 314 10.15 -10.53 17.35
C PRO A 314 9.29 -9.38 16.80
N PHE A 315 8.39 -8.84 17.62
CA PHE A 315 7.71 -7.58 17.31
C PHE A 315 8.75 -6.45 17.39
N PRO A 316 9.05 -5.73 16.30
CA PRO A 316 10.13 -4.75 16.28
C PRO A 316 9.72 -3.37 16.82
N ILE A 317 8.52 -3.23 17.42
CA ILE A 317 8.05 -1.96 17.97
C ILE A 317 8.12 -2.04 19.51
N PRO A 318 9.08 -1.36 20.16
CA PRO A 318 9.08 -1.18 21.60
C PRO A 318 7.76 -0.53 22.05
N LEU A 319 7.13 -1.07 23.09
CA LEU A 319 5.96 -0.46 23.76
C LEU A 319 6.14 1.04 24.02
N ALA A 320 7.35 1.47 24.37
CA ALA A 320 7.70 2.87 24.55
C ALA A 320 7.58 3.74 23.27
N GLN A 321 7.74 3.19 22.06
CA GLN A 321 7.50 3.93 20.80
C GLN A 321 6.00 4.10 20.55
N SER A 322 5.24 3.10 20.96
CA SER A 322 3.80 2.94 20.79
C SER A 322 3.03 3.94 21.67
N GLU A 323 3.38 4.01 22.96
CA GLU A 323 2.89 5.02 23.90
C GLU A 323 3.27 6.44 23.45
N ARG A 324 4.53 6.64 23.01
CA ARG A 324 4.99 7.94 22.52
C ARG A 324 4.17 8.44 21.35
N ALA A 325 3.92 7.61 20.34
CA ALA A 325 3.13 8.04 19.20
C ALA A 325 1.67 8.30 19.57
N TYR A 326 1.10 7.46 20.45
CA TYR A 326 -0.27 7.62 20.90
C TYR A 326 -0.48 8.91 21.69
N VAL A 327 0.30 9.09 22.77
CA VAL A 327 0.18 10.23 23.69
C VAL A 327 0.59 11.53 23.01
N VAL A 328 1.79 11.57 22.41
CA VAL A 328 2.33 12.81 21.82
C VAL A 328 1.52 13.23 20.60
N GLY A 329 1.11 12.27 19.76
CA GLY A 329 0.34 12.55 18.56
C GLY A 329 -1.05 13.11 18.86
N LEU A 330 -1.77 12.51 19.82
CA LEU A 330 -3.11 12.96 20.18
C LEU A 330 -3.10 14.26 20.98
N ASP A 331 -2.15 14.43 21.89
CA ASP A 331 -2.05 15.66 22.66
C ASP A 331 -1.73 16.85 21.77
N LYS A 332 -0.78 16.68 20.85
CA LYS A 332 -0.49 17.73 19.87
C LYS A 332 -1.70 18.02 19.00
N LEU A 333 -2.47 17.00 18.60
CA LEU A 333 -3.67 17.20 17.78
C LEU A 333 -4.73 18.02 18.52
N ARG A 334 -5.01 17.68 19.78
CA ARG A 334 -5.95 18.42 20.62
C ARG A 334 -5.47 19.84 20.83
N MET A 335 -4.19 20.01 21.15
CA MET A 335 -3.58 21.31 21.40
C MET A 335 -3.61 22.21 20.17
N ASP A 336 -3.18 21.70 19.01
CA ASP A 336 -3.15 22.49 17.76
C ASP A 336 -4.57 22.84 17.29
N TYR A 337 -5.55 21.93 17.45
CA TYR A 337 -6.94 22.24 17.14
C TYR A 337 -7.45 23.34 18.06
N PHE A 338 -7.31 23.14 19.37
CA PHE A 338 -7.76 24.06 20.40
C PHE A 338 -7.14 25.44 20.21
N SER A 339 -5.82 25.52 20.04
CA SER A 339 -5.11 26.79 19.88
C SER A 339 -5.54 27.56 18.62
N ASN A 340 -5.75 26.85 17.51
CA ASN A 340 -6.19 27.46 16.26
C ASN A 340 -7.61 28.02 16.37
N GLU A 341 -8.52 27.27 16.98
CA GLU A 341 -9.90 27.71 17.17
C GLU A 341 -10.03 28.83 18.21
N VAL A 342 -9.27 28.78 19.32
CA VAL A 342 -9.17 29.92 20.26
C VAL A 342 -8.73 31.19 19.53
N GLY A 343 -7.68 31.09 18.70
CA GLY A 343 -7.21 32.22 17.90
C GLY A 343 -8.26 32.74 16.91
N ARG A 344 -9.08 31.86 16.31
CA ARG A 344 -10.20 32.24 15.44
C ARG A 344 -11.32 32.91 16.22
N MET A 345 -11.73 32.32 17.34
CA MET A 345 -12.78 32.86 18.22
C MET A 345 -12.45 34.25 18.71
N ILE A 346 -11.20 34.51 19.08
CA ILE A 346 -10.76 35.85 19.52
C ILE A 346 -10.79 36.83 18.35
N ARG A 347 -10.23 36.46 17.19
CA ARG A 347 -10.28 37.35 16.00
C ARG A 347 -11.70 37.70 15.60
N HIS A 348 -12.61 36.73 15.60
CA HIS A 348 -14.01 36.95 15.23
C HIS A 348 -14.79 37.69 16.32
N GLY A 349 -14.59 37.34 17.59
CA GLY A 349 -15.26 37.99 18.71
C GLY A 349 -14.89 39.47 18.81
N MET A 350 -13.60 39.80 18.65
CA MET A 350 -13.12 41.18 18.61
C MET A 350 -13.69 41.95 17.42
N ALA A 351 -13.80 41.32 16.24
CA ALA A 351 -14.39 41.94 15.06
C ALA A 351 -15.90 42.23 15.21
N ASN A 352 -16.61 41.39 15.97
CA ASN A 352 -18.07 41.47 16.15
C ASN A 352 -18.49 42.14 17.47
N GLY A 353 -17.55 42.75 18.21
CA GLY A 353 -17.84 43.41 19.49
C GLY A 353 -18.27 42.48 20.63
N ARG A 354 -18.05 41.16 20.48
CA ARG A 354 -18.32 40.15 21.51
C ARG A 354 -17.08 39.29 21.69
N PRO A 355 -16.10 39.72 22.51
CA PRO A 355 -14.96 38.88 22.85
C PRO A 355 -15.41 37.53 23.44
N PRO A 356 -14.71 36.43 23.14
CA PRO A 356 -15.04 35.13 23.70
C PRO A 356 -14.81 35.11 25.21
N ALA A 357 -15.81 34.62 25.95
CA ALA A 357 -15.72 34.45 27.39
C ALA A 357 -15.07 33.11 27.75
N MET A 358 -14.67 32.93 29.01
CA MET A 358 -14.07 31.68 29.50
C MET A 358 -14.94 30.45 29.19
N ARG A 359 -16.26 30.59 29.30
CA ARG A 359 -17.24 29.55 28.99
C ARG A 359 -17.18 29.07 27.53
N ASP A 360 -16.81 29.95 26.60
CA ASP A 360 -16.69 29.57 25.19
C ASP A 360 -15.47 28.67 24.97
N PHE A 361 -14.37 28.92 25.69
CA PHE A 361 -13.18 28.06 25.67
C PHE A 361 -13.42 26.71 26.35
N GLU A 362 -14.19 26.67 27.44
CA GLU A 362 -14.63 25.42 28.09
C GLU A 362 -15.47 24.56 27.13
N GLN A 363 -16.40 25.17 26.39
CA GLN A 363 -17.19 24.46 25.39
C GLN A 363 -16.33 23.92 24.24
N LEU A 364 -15.33 24.70 23.80
CA LEU A 364 -14.38 24.25 22.80
C LEU A 364 -13.56 23.06 23.30
N ALA A 365 -13.01 23.13 24.51
CA ALA A 365 -12.25 22.03 25.11
C ALA A 365 -13.11 20.78 25.28
N LEU A 366 -14.35 20.92 25.77
CA LEU A 366 -15.31 19.82 25.86
C LEU A 366 -15.58 19.20 24.48
N TRP A 367 -15.76 20.03 23.45
CA TRP A 367 -15.96 19.56 22.08
C TRP A 367 -14.73 18.78 21.58
N VAL A 368 -13.52 19.30 21.77
CA VAL A 368 -12.27 18.63 21.36
C VAL A 368 -12.10 17.29 22.09
N ASN A 369 -12.36 17.26 23.39
CA ASN A 369 -12.29 16.05 24.20
C ASN A 369 -13.30 15.00 23.71
N ASN A 370 -14.56 15.39 23.47
CA ASN A 370 -15.60 14.51 22.95
C ASN A 370 -15.22 13.94 21.56
N ASN A 371 -14.72 14.79 20.66
CA ASN A 371 -14.37 14.37 19.30
C ASN A 371 -13.12 13.50 19.24
N THR A 372 -12.27 13.56 20.26
CA THR A 372 -11.08 12.69 20.41
C THR A 372 -11.29 11.52 21.35
N GLY A 373 -12.55 11.22 21.70
CA GLY A 373 -12.92 10.03 22.49
C GLY A 373 -12.59 10.10 23.98
N ARG A 374 -12.28 11.28 24.52
CA ARG A 374 -11.91 11.49 25.94
C ARG A 374 -12.90 12.37 26.71
N GLY A 375 -13.95 12.85 26.06
CA GLY A 375 -14.99 13.62 26.72
C GLY A 375 -16.04 12.75 27.41
N LYS A 376 -16.69 13.32 28.42
CA LYS A 376 -17.89 12.74 29.04
C LYS A 376 -19.05 12.90 28.04
N LEU A 377 -19.11 12.02 27.04
CA LEU A 377 -20.27 11.92 26.16
C LEU A 377 -21.52 11.84 27.04
N LEU A 378 -22.48 12.74 26.83
CA LEU A 378 -23.80 12.68 27.44
C LEU A 378 -24.28 11.22 27.37
N GLU A 379 -24.77 10.70 28.49
CA GLU A 379 -25.08 9.27 28.69
C GLU A 379 -25.96 8.67 27.55
N ARG A 380 -26.78 9.51 26.91
CA ARG A 380 -27.60 9.17 25.73
C ARG A 380 -26.85 8.90 24.42
N LEU A 381 -25.61 9.35 24.25
CA LEU A 381 -24.82 9.11 23.03
C LEU A 381 -23.93 7.84 23.15
N ARG A 382 -23.76 7.28 24.36
CA ARG A 382 -23.06 6.00 24.56
C ARG A 382 -23.78 4.82 23.89
N SER A 383 -25.10 4.91 23.69
CA SER A 383 -25.91 3.89 23.01
C SER A 383 -25.67 3.80 21.49
N ILE A 384 -25.07 4.83 20.87
CA ILE A 384 -24.83 4.89 19.42
C ILE A 384 -23.40 4.44 19.04
N ASN A 385 -22.50 4.36 20.02
CA ASN A 385 -21.11 3.91 19.81
C ASN A 385 -21.00 2.50 19.20
N PRO A 386 -21.85 1.51 19.56
CA PRO A 386 -21.87 0.21 18.90
C PRO A 386 -22.24 0.30 17.41
N ILE A 387 -23.11 1.24 17.04
CA ILE A 387 -23.56 1.45 15.65
C ILE A 387 -22.48 2.15 14.83
N LEU A 388 -21.84 3.19 15.39
CA LEU A 388 -20.70 3.86 14.73
C LEU A 388 -19.52 2.90 14.56
N ASN A 389 -19.24 2.03 15.55
CA ASN A 389 -18.24 0.99 15.39
C ASN A 389 -18.63 -0.05 14.33
N THR A 390 -19.91 -0.41 14.23
CA THR A 390 -20.39 -1.33 13.19
C THR A 390 -20.36 -0.70 11.79
N VAL A 391 -20.67 0.59 11.63
CA VAL A 391 -20.66 1.26 10.31
C VAL A 391 -19.24 1.56 9.81
N PHE A 392 -18.33 1.94 10.71
CA PHE A 392 -16.94 2.21 10.34
C PHE A 392 -16.04 0.96 10.37
N PHE A 393 -16.45 -0.13 11.02
CA PHE A 393 -15.64 -1.35 11.19
C PHE A 393 -16.39 -2.69 10.98
N ALA A 394 -17.57 -2.72 10.36
CA ALA A 394 -18.14 -3.99 9.90
C ALA A 394 -17.18 -4.64 8.89
N PRO A 395 -16.90 -5.95 9.02
CA PRO A 395 -16.07 -6.65 8.06
C PRO A 395 -16.80 -6.68 6.72
N ARG A 396 -16.16 -6.11 5.69
CA ARG A 396 -16.37 -6.52 4.31
C ARG A 396 -15.30 -7.53 3.92
#